data_AF-A0A8X6J4U3-F1
#
_entry.id   AF-A0A8X6J4U3-F1
#
_cell.length_a   1.000
_cell.length_b   1.000
_cell.length_c   1.000
_cell.angle_alpha   90.00
_cell.angle_beta   90.00
_cell.angle_gamma   90.00
#
_symmetry.space_group_name_H-M   'P 1'
#
loop_
_entity.id
_entity.type
_entity.pdbx_description
1 polymer ?
#
loop_
_entity_poly.entity_id
_entity_poly.type
_entity_poly.pdbx_seq_one_letter_code
_entity_poly.pdbx_strand_id
1 'polypeptide(L)'
;MINVRRKISIKGSLTVEGCKKNLSTPLLDYFEPINDSLTNFKMKIINLVLDKPIFIGFCVLELSKLQMYKLYYSHFKSYYGSKCELLYTDTDSIYMNIETEDVYKDLRRNFKSILDLSNFERNNPMFDDSNKGKLGLLKSETIQPIKEFIGLKCKMYAFNYGNTIKKTAKGIKKK
;
A
#
# COMPACT_ATOMS: atom_id res chain seq x y z
N MET A 1 3.25 10.70 5.27
CA MET A 1 4.24 11.76 4.99
C MET A 1 3.51 13.09 4.96
N ILE A 2 3.88 14.06 5.80
CA ILE A 2 3.14 15.33 5.90
C ILE A 2 3.47 16.20 4.69
N ASN A 3 2.45 16.62 3.94
CA ASN A 3 2.63 17.54 2.83
C ASN A 3 3.01 18.92 3.39
N VAL A 4 4.24 19.36 3.12
CA VAL A 4 4.80 20.62 3.65
C VAL A 4 3.97 21.83 3.17
N ARG A 5 3.33 21.74 1.99
CA ARG A 5 2.45 22.79 1.44
C ARG A 5 1.19 23.03 2.29
N ARG A 6 0.78 22.06 3.11
CA ARG A 6 -0.36 22.17 4.02
C ARG A 6 0.02 22.69 5.41
N LYS A 7 1.31 22.95 5.66
CA LYS A 7 1.74 23.53 6.93
C LYS A 7 1.21 24.96 7.03
N ILE A 8 0.69 25.28 8.20
CA ILE A 8 0.30 26.65 8.58
C ILE A 8 1.35 27.17 9.57
N SER A 9 1.71 28.44 9.45
CA SER A 9 2.53 29.11 10.44
C SER A 9 1.60 29.82 11.43
N ILE A 10 1.64 29.41 12.69
CA ILE A 10 0.89 30.04 13.77
C ILE A 10 1.90 30.65 14.73
N LYS A 11 1.67 31.91 15.11
CA LYS A 11 2.39 32.57 16.20
C LYS A 11 1.39 32.94 17.29
N GLY A 12 1.72 32.61 18.53
CA GLY A 12 0.99 33.13 19.70
C GLY A 12 1.69 34.37 20.25
N SER A 13 0.92 35.34 20.73
CA SER A 13 1.47 36.46 21.50
C SER A 13 0.68 36.69 22.77
N LEU A 14 1.43 36.96 23.85
CA LEU A 14 0.89 37.22 25.18
C LEU A 14 0.96 38.70 25.60
N THR A 15 1.65 39.53 24.82
CA THR A 15 1.92 40.92 25.17
C THR A 15 1.38 41.85 24.10
N VAL A 16 0.98 43.05 24.52
CA VAL A 16 0.47 44.08 23.61
C VAL A 16 1.49 44.44 22.53
N GLU A 17 2.78 44.50 22.88
CA GLU A 17 3.87 44.76 21.94
C GLU A 17 4.00 43.64 20.89
N GLY A 18 3.92 42.38 21.32
CA GLY A 18 3.99 41.24 20.41
C GLY A 18 2.77 41.15 19.49
N CYS A 19 1.58 41.48 20.00
CA CYS A 19 0.37 41.62 19.19
C CYS A 19 0.52 42.72 18.14
N LYS A 20 0.98 43.92 18.52
CA LYS A 20 1.23 45.03 17.58
C LYS A 20 2.23 44.63 16.49
N LYS A 21 3.32 43.97 16.85
CA LYS A 21 4.34 43.48 15.90
C LYS A 21 3.77 42.46 14.91
N ASN A 22 2.90 41.56 15.37
CA ASN A 22 2.28 40.57 14.50
C ASN A 22 1.14 41.16 13.64
N LEU A 23 0.43 42.19 14.13
CA LEU A 23 -0.58 42.92 13.34
C LEU A 23 0.05 43.76 12.23
N SER A 24 1.24 44.32 12.46
CA SER A 24 1.92 45.17 11.49
C SER A 24 2.64 44.41 10.38
N THR A 25 2.70 43.07 10.43
CA THR A 25 3.40 42.29 9.40
C THR A 25 2.52 42.07 8.17
N PRO A 26 3.04 42.27 6.94
CA PRO A 26 2.31 41.96 5.71
C PRO A 26 2.09 40.45 5.51
N LEU A 27 2.70 39.62 6.37
CA LEU A 27 2.53 38.18 6.36
C LEU A 27 1.30 37.72 7.13
N LEU A 28 0.64 38.60 7.88
CA LEU A 28 -0.57 38.23 8.58
C LEU A 28 -1.66 37.84 7.59
N ASP A 29 -2.23 36.65 7.78
CA ASP A 29 -3.39 36.16 7.02
C ASP A 29 -4.67 36.37 7.84
N TYR A 30 -4.66 35.92 9.09
CA TYR A 30 -5.78 36.03 10.03
C TYR A 30 -5.27 35.98 11.47
N PHE A 31 -6.00 36.54 12.42
CA PHE A 31 -5.71 36.40 13.85
C PHE A 31 -6.97 36.09 14.64
N GLU A 32 -6.80 35.38 15.76
CA GLU A 32 -7.88 34.94 16.63
C GLU A 32 -7.46 35.11 18.10
N PRO A 33 -8.12 36.00 18.86
CA PRO A 33 -7.98 36.05 20.31
C PRO A 33 -8.55 34.76 20.92
N ILE A 34 -7.72 34.00 21.65
CA ILE A 34 -8.18 32.80 22.36
C ILE A 34 -8.73 33.19 23.73
N ASN A 35 -8.06 34.13 24.41
CA ASN A 35 -8.46 34.69 25.70
C ASN A 35 -7.82 36.07 25.90
N ASP A 36 -8.12 36.72 27.02
CA ASP A 36 -7.65 38.08 27.35
C ASP A 36 -6.13 38.26 27.29
N SER A 37 -5.38 37.17 27.48
CA SER A 37 -3.92 37.20 27.51
C SER A 37 -3.28 36.59 26.27
N LEU A 38 -4.00 35.91 25.38
CA LEU A 38 -3.40 35.16 24.26
C LEU A 38 -4.17 35.41 22.96
N THR A 39 -3.43 35.88 21.95
CA THR A 39 -3.91 35.96 20.56
C THR A 39 -3.04 35.12 19.65
N ASN A 40 -3.68 34.32 18.80
CA ASN A 40 -3.04 33.58 17.72
C ASN A 40 -3.04 34.39 16.43
N PHE A 41 -1.94 34.31 15.70
CA PHE A 41 -1.74 34.96 14.41
C PHE A 41 -1.34 33.90 13.41
N LYS A 42 -2.21 33.66 12.43
CA LYS A 42 -1.93 32.82 11.27
C LYS A 42 -1.12 33.63 10.26
N MET A 43 0.11 33.21 10.01
CA MET A 43 1.04 33.85 9.10
C MET A 43 1.14 33.09 7.77
N LYS A 44 1.30 33.84 6.68
CA LYS A 44 1.68 33.32 5.36
C LYS A 44 3.11 32.81 5.40
N ILE A 45 3.33 31.62 4.87
CA ILE A 45 4.67 31.04 4.68
C ILE A 45 5.21 31.57 3.35
N ILE A 46 6.25 32.40 3.40
CA ILE A 46 6.83 33.05 2.21
C ILE A 46 7.69 32.06 1.41
N ASN A 47 8.53 31.30 2.13
CA ASN A 47 9.45 30.35 1.54
C ASN A 47 9.11 28.96 2.01
N LEU A 48 8.86 28.06 1.06
CA LEU A 48 8.57 26.66 1.34
C LEU A 48 9.75 25.80 0.89
N VAL A 49 10.44 25.20 1.84
CA VAL A 49 11.51 24.24 1.53
C VAL A 49 10.88 22.86 1.31
N LEU A 50 11.06 22.30 0.11
CA LEU A 50 10.61 20.96 -0.25
C LEU A 50 11.75 19.95 -0.04
N ASP A 51 12.16 19.78 1.22
CA ASP A 51 13.26 18.90 1.64
C ASP A 51 12.85 17.43 1.83
N LYS A 52 11.60 17.08 1.51
CA LYS A 52 11.06 15.73 1.67
C LYS A 52 10.92 15.04 0.31
N PRO A 53 11.30 13.76 0.19
CA PRO A 53 11.25 13.01 -1.07
C PRO A 53 9.81 12.56 -1.42
N ILE A 54 8.83 13.46 -1.32
CA ILE A 54 7.41 13.15 -1.55
C ILE A 54 7.18 12.67 -2.98
N PHE A 55 7.80 13.33 -3.96
CA PHE A 55 7.68 12.96 -5.37
C PHE A 55 8.29 11.60 -5.67
N ILE A 56 9.45 11.29 -5.08
CA ILE A 56 10.08 9.98 -5.21
C ILE A 56 9.15 8.91 -4.61
N GLY A 57 8.60 9.15 -3.43
CA GLY A 57 7.64 8.24 -2.80
C GLY A 57 6.39 8.01 -3.67
N PHE A 58 5.87 9.05 -4.31
CA PHE A 58 4.76 8.93 -5.27
C PHE A 58 5.15 8.08 -6.49
N CYS A 59 6.30 8.36 -7.12
CA CYS A 59 6.76 7.59 -8.26
C CYS A 59 6.94 6.12 -7.93
N VAL A 60 7.58 5.79 -6.80
CA VAL A 60 7.73 4.40 -6.34
C VAL A 60 6.37 3.73 -6.15
N LEU A 61 5.42 4.42 -5.49
CA LEU A 61 4.08 3.88 -5.28
C LEU A 61 3.35 3.58 -6.59
N GLU A 62 3.38 4.51 -7.56
CA GLU A 62 2.73 4.30 -8.85
C GLU A 62 3.40 3.20 -9.67
N LEU A 63 4.74 3.10 -9.62
CA LEU A 63 5.47 2.00 -10.25
C LEU A 63 5.14 0.64 -9.61
N SER A 64 5.02 0.58 -8.28
CA SER A 64 4.61 -0.64 -7.59
C SER A 64 3.18 -1.08 -7.97
N LYS A 65 2.23 -0.15 -8.06
CA LYS A 65 0.87 -0.45 -8.55
C LYS A 65 0.91 -0.96 -10.00
N LEU A 66 1.65 -0.28 -10.87
CA LEU A 66 1.78 -0.68 -12.27
C LEU A 66 2.36 -2.10 -12.39
N GLN A 67 3.34 -2.46 -11.56
CA GLN A 67 3.89 -3.82 -11.54
C GLN A 67 2.83 -4.84 -11.17
N MET A 68 2.03 -4.59 -10.14
CA MET A 68 0.93 -5.48 -9.74
C MET A 68 -0.14 -5.59 -10.84
N TYR A 69 -0.47 -4.48 -11.51
CA TYR A 69 -1.40 -4.49 -12.63
C TYR A 69 -0.88 -5.29 -13.82
N LYS A 70 0.41 -5.16 -14.17
CA LYS A 70 1.02 -5.96 -15.23
C LYS A 70 1.02 -7.44 -14.89
N LEU A 71 1.35 -7.81 -13.65
CA LEU A 71 1.29 -9.20 -13.17
C LEU A 71 -0.09 -9.79 -13.38
N TYR A 72 -1.15 -9.09 -12.98
CA TYR A 72 -2.51 -9.58 -13.17
C TYR A 72 -2.97 -9.52 -14.64
N TYR A 73 -3.02 -8.33 -15.23
CA TYR A 73 -3.66 -8.13 -16.54
C TYR A 73 -2.84 -8.68 -17.70
N SER A 74 -1.52 -8.47 -17.69
CA SER A 74 -0.66 -8.86 -18.81
C SER A 74 -0.26 -10.33 -18.78
N HIS A 75 -0.23 -10.97 -17.60
CA HIS A 75 0.13 -12.39 -17.47
C HIS A 75 -1.09 -13.26 -17.17
N PHE A 76 -1.64 -13.23 -15.95
CA PHE A 76 -2.67 -14.18 -15.54
C PHE A 76 -3.99 -14.01 -16.31
N LYS A 77 -4.51 -12.78 -16.38
CA LYS A 77 -5.78 -12.50 -17.06
C LYS A 77 -5.68 -12.69 -18.58
N SER A 78 -4.54 -12.33 -19.17
CA SER A 78 -4.26 -12.56 -20.59
C SER A 78 -4.27 -14.05 -20.95
N TYR A 79 -3.65 -14.89 -20.12
CA TYR A 79 -3.56 -16.33 -20.37
C TYR A 79 -4.89 -17.07 -20.14
N TYR A 80 -5.56 -16.84 -19.02
CA TYR A 80 -6.78 -17.58 -18.65
C TYR A 80 -8.08 -16.92 -19.17
N GLY A 81 -8.04 -15.65 -19.56
CA GLY A 81 -9.21 -14.94 -20.09
C GLY A 81 -10.36 -14.84 -19.08
N SER A 82 -11.54 -15.31 -19.46
CA SER A 82 -12.73 -15.35 -18.59
C SER A 82 -12.58 -16.30 -17.39
N LYS A 83 -11.70 -17.30 -17.49
CA LYS A 83 -11.46 -18.31 -16.44
C LYS A 83 -10.60 -17.82 -15.27
N CYS A 84 -10.17 -16.56 -15.28
CA CYS A 84 -9.43 -15.96 -14.17
C CYS A 84 -10.15 -14.71 -13.67
N GLU A 85 -10.52 -14.72 -12.40
CA GLU A 85 -11.18 -13.63 -11.71
C GLU A 85 -10.33 -13.15 -10.53
N LEU A 86 -10.18 -11.83 -10.40
CA LEU A 86 -9.50 -11.22 -9.26
C LEU A 86 -10.45 -11.16 -8.07
N LEU A 87 -10.14 -11.89 -7.00
CA LEU A 87 -10.95 -11.89 -5.79
C LEU A 87 -10.57 -10.76 -4.83
N TYR A 88 -9.26 -10.54 -4.66
CA TYR A 88 -8.75 -9.57 -3.69
C TYR A 88 -7.28 -9.21 -3.97
N THR A 89 -6.88 -8.01 -3.55
CA THR A 89 -5.48 -7.57 -3.56
C THR A 89 -5.18 -6.66 -2.36
N ASP A 90 -4.00 -6.79 -1.78
CA ASP A 90 -3.45 -5.85 -0.80
C ASP A 90 -1.95 -5.67 -1.05
N THR A 91 -1.57 -4.46 -1.47
CA THR A 91 -0.20 -3.97 -1.74
C THR A 91 0.63 -4.84 -2.70
N ASP A 92 1.10 -5.99 -2.24
CA ASP A 92 2.00 -6.93 -2.91
C ASP A 92 1.41 -8.35 -3.04
N SER A 93 0.13 -8.53 -2.72
CA SER A 93 -0.57 -9.82 -2.80
C SER A 93 -1.74 -9.79 -3.79
N ILE A 94 -1.99 -10.94 -4.43
CA ILE A 94 -3.10 -11.15 -5.36
C ILE A 94 -3.78 -12.49 -5.01
N TYR A 95 -5.10 -12.46 -4.86
CA TYR A 95 -5.95 -13.64 -4.69
C TYR A 95 -6.82 -13.76 -5.94
N MET A 96 -6.75 -14.90 -6.60
CA MET A 96 -7.44 -15.13 -7.87
C MET A 96 -8.24 -16.43 -7.79
N ASN A 97 -9.42 -16.43 -8.41
CA ASN A 97 -10.14 -17.64 -8.76
C ASN A 97 -9.73 -18.02 -10.18
N ILE A 98 -9.20 -19.23 -10.36
CA ILE A 98 -8.72 -19.72 -11.66
C ILE A 98 -9.36 -21.06 -11.94
N GLU A 99 -10.07 -21.15 -13.07
CA GLU A 99 -10.62 -22.40 -13.59
C GLU A 99 -9.64 -23.01 -14.61
N THR A 100 -9.00 -24.12 -14.23
CA THR A 100 -8.07 -24.88 -15.08
C THR A 100 -8.00 -26.33 -14.61
N GLU A 101 -7.48 -27.23 -15.45
CA GLU A 101 -7.28 -28.65 -15.10
C GLU A 101 -6.21 -28.83 -14.00
N ASP A 102 -5.08 -28.12 -14.13
CA ASP A 102 -3.97 -28.17 -13.18
C ASP A 102 -3.21 -26.84 -13.13
N VAL A 103 -3.52 -26.05 -12.11
CA VAL A 103 -2.90 -24.73 -11.92
C VAL A 103 -1.39 -24.82 -11.71
N TYR A 104 -0.88 -25.88 -11.07
CA TYR A 104 0.54 -26.01 -10.79
C TYR A 104 1.33 -26.25 -12.07
N LYS A 105 0.79 -27.10 -12.95
CA LYS A 105 1.34 -27.35 -14.28
C LYS A 105 1.39 -26.06 -15.11
N ASP A 106 0.34 -25.25 -15.07
CA ASP A 106 0.29 -23.97 -15.77
C ASP A 106 1.30 -22.98 -15.20
N LEU A 107 1.39 -22.84 -13.87
CA LEU A 107 2.37 -21.99 -13.19
C LEU A 107 3.81 -22.35 -13.57
N ARG A 108 4.14 -23.65 -13.58
CA ARG A 108 5.49 -24.13 -13.90
C ARG A 108 5.87 -23.89 -15.36
N ARG A 109 4.92 -24.04 -16.29
CA ARG A 109 5.20 -23.96 -17.74
C ARG A 109 5.15 -22.53 -18.26
N ASN A 110 4.14 -21.77 -17.88
CA ASN A 110 3.80 -20.49 -18.52
C ASN A 110 4.22 -19.27 -17.69
N PHE A 111 4.37 -19.43 -16.37
CA PHE A 111 4.59 -18.30 -15.44
C PHE A 111 5.92 -18.36 -14.69
N LYS A 112 6.82 -19.29 -15.06
CA LYS A 112 8.12 -19.46 -14.41
C LYS A 112 8.95 -18.17 -14.36
N SER A 113 8.87 -17.32 -15.38
CA SER A 113 9.63 -16.05 -15.44
C SER A 113 9.18 -15.01 -14.42
N ILE A 114 7.95 -15.11 -13.89
CA ILE A 114 7.37 -14.14 -12.95
C ILE A 114 7.18 -14.70 -11.53
N LEU A 115 7.60 -15.96 -11.30
CA LEU A 115 7.40 -16.67 -10.04
C LEU A 115 8.73 -17.07 -9.38
N ASP A 116 8.77 -16.95 -8.06
CA ASP A 116 9.73 -17.61 -7.17
C ASP A 116 9.07 -18.86 -6.56
N LEU A 117 9.50 -20.04 -7.00
CA LEU A 117 9.00 -21.34 -6.57
C LEU A 117 9.89 -22.02 -5.50
N SER A 118 10.84 -21.27 -4.93
CA SER A 118 11.85 -21.81 -4.01
C SER A 118 11.31 -22.20 -2.62
N ASN A 119 10.05 -21.89 -2.27
CA ASN A 119 9.43 -22.36 -1.02
C ASN A 119 8.75 -23.71 -1.09
N PHE A 120 8.59 -24.29 -2.28
CA PHE A 120 8.15 -25.66 -2.36
C PHE A 120 9.22 -26.57 -1.75
N GLU A 121 8.83 -27.72 -1.22
CA GLU A 121 9.79 -28.70 -0.70
C GLU A 121 10.66 -29.24 -1.84
N ARG A 122 11.93 -29.57 -1.57
CA ARG A 122 12.87 -30.03 -2.63
C ARG A 122 12.40 -31.27 -3.39
N ASN A 123 11.59 -32.11 -2.75
CA ASN A 123 11.03 -33.32 -3.35
C ASN A 123 9.76 -33.04 -4.19
N ASN A 124 9.23 -31.82 -4.14
CA ASN A 124 8.03 -31.42 -4.86
C ASN A 124 8.38 -31.09 -6.33
N PRO A 125 7.61 -31.56 -7.32
CA PRO A 125 7.82 -31.23 -8.73
C PRO A 125 7.80 -29.73 -9.07
N MET A 126 7.21 -28.90 -8.22
CA MET A 126 7.17 -27.44 -8.37
C MET A 126 8.42 -26.73 -7.88
N PHE A 127 9.31 -27.40 -7.12
CA PHE A 127 10.49 -26.75 -6.57
C PHE A 127 11.43 -26.29 -7.68
N ASP A 128 11.77 -25.00 -7.63
CA ASP A 128 12.75 -24.37 -8.51
C ASP A 128 13.36 -23.16 -7.79
N ASP A 129 14.68 -23.18 -7.60
CA ASP A 129 15.42 -22.13 -6.92
C ASP A 129 16.07 -21.12 -7.86
N SER A 130 15.86 -21.24 -9.19
CA SER A 130 16.45 -20.34 -10.19
C SER A 130 16.08 -18.87 -9.98
N ASN A 131 14.97 -18.62 -9.30
CA ASN A 131 14.36 -17.31 -9.05
C ASN A 131 14.34 -16.91 -7.57
N LYS A 132 15.00 -17.68 -6.71
CA LYS A 132 15.00 -17.46 -5.26
C LYS A 132 15.42 -16.03 -4.91
N GLY A 133 14.50 -15.27 -4.33
CA GLY A 133 14.77 -13.92 -3.83
C GLY A 133 15.01 -12.85 -4.90
N LYS A 134 14.70 -13.13 -6.17
CA LYS A 134 14.75 -12.09 -7.22
C LYS A 134 13.63 -11.07 -7.02
N LEU A 135 13.98 -9.80 -7.15
CA LEU A 135 13.06 -8.69 -6.95
C LEU A 135 11.94 -8.69 -8.00
N GLY A 136 10.73 -8.39 -7.55
CA GLY A 136 9.54 -8.24 -8.41
C GLY A 136 8.86 -9.54 -8.83
N LEU A 137 9.36 -10.70 -8.40
CA LEU A 137 8.73 -11.99 -8.62
C LEU A 137 7.75 -12.33 -7.49
N LEU A 138 6.67 -13.03 -7.84
CA LEU A 138 5.66 -13.47 -6.88
C LEU A 138 5.98 -14.85 -6.32
N LYS A 139 5.57 -15.07 -5.07
CA LYS A 139 5.72 -16.34 -4.37
C LYS A 139 4.37 -16.78 -3.84
N SER A 140 4.06 -18.07 -3.94
CA SER A 140 2.83 -18.61 -3.36
C SER A 140 2.95 -18.66 -1.84
N GLU A 141 2.16 -17.87 -1.10
CA GLU A 141 2.24 -17.83 0.37
C GLU A 141 1.72 -19.14 1.00
N THR A 142 0.68 -19.73 0.43
CA THR A 142 0.02 -20.92 1.00
C THR A 142 0.64 -22.23 0.54
N ILE A 143 1.36 -22.23 -0.59
CA ILE A 143 1.89 -23.40 -1.32
C ILE A 143 0.78 -24.33 -1.84
N GLN A 144 -0.20 -24.65 -0.99
CA GLN A 144 -1.43 -25.40 -1.29
C GLN A 144 -2.52 -24.49 -1.86
N PRO A 145 -3.47 -25.04 -2.63
CA PRO A 145 -4.57 -24.25 -3.18
C PRO A 145 -5.50 -23.78 -2.06
N ILE A 146 -6.05 -22.58 -2.25
CA ILE A 146 -7.11 -22.05 -1.40
C ILE A 146 -8.43 -22.72 -1.83
N LYS A 147 -9.11 -23.35 -0.88
CA LYS A 147 -10.39 -24.04 -1.12
C LYS A 147 -11.56 -23.05 -1.18
N GLU A 148 -11.55 -22.08 -0.26
CA GLU A 148 -12.60 -21.09 -0.11
C GLU A 148 -12.00 -19.76 0.30
N PHE A 149 -12.54 -18.66 -0.22
CA PHE A 149 -12.10 -17.31 0.06
C PHE A 149 -13.31 -16.39 0.28
N ILE A 150 -13.22 -15.51 1.27
CA ILE A 150 -14.17 -14.42 1.47
C ILE A 150 -13.43 -13.11 1.79
N GLY A 151 -13.69 -12.08 1.00
CA GLY A 151 -13.20 -10.72 1.21
C GLY A 151 -14.37 -9.80 1.57
N LEU A 152 -14.40 -9.30 2.80
CA LEU A 152 -15.51 -8.44 3.26
C LEU A 152 -15.22 -6.95 3.02
N LYS A 153 -13.98 -6.52 3.26
CA LYS A 153 -13.50 -5.16 2.99
C LYS A 153 -11.98 -5.14 2.92
N CYS A 154 -11.40 -3.99 2.57
CA CYS A 154 -9.96 -3.79 2.63
C CYS A 154 -9.41 -4.19 4.01
N LYS A 155 -8.38 -5.05 4.00
CA LYS A 155 -7.68 -5.61 5.15
C LYS A 155 -8.56 -6.44 6.10
N MET A 156 -9.68 -6.96 5.60
CA MET A 156 -10.57 -7.88 6.30
C MET A 156 -11.04 -9.00 5.37
N TYR A 157 -10.44 -10.17 5.52
CA TYR A 157 -10.68 -11.32 4.67
C TYR A 157 -10.36 -12.61 5.42
N ALA A 158 -10.92 -13.72 4.96
CA ALA A 158 -10.61 -15.04 5.47
C ALA A 158 -10.54 -16.05 4.32
N PHE A 159 -9.73 -17.08 4.48
CA PHE A 159 -9.66 -18.17 3.51
C PHE A 159 -9.18 -19.47 4.14
N ASN A 160 -9.57 -20.57 3.50
CA ASN A 160 -9.28 -21.94 3.91
C ASN A 160 -8.27 -22.55 2.94
N TYR A 161 -7.19 -23.13 3.46
CA TYR A 161 -6.18 -23.82 2.67
C TYR A 161 -5.65 -25.02 3.46
N GLY A 162 -5.50 -26.18 2.79
CA GLY A 162 -5.20 -27.44 3.48
C GLY A 162 -6.20 -27.73 4.60
N ASN A 163 -5.69 -27.83 5.84
CA ASN A 163 -6.45 -27.99 7.08
C ASN A 163 -6.39 -26.74 7.99
N THR A 164 -6.07 -25.57 7.42
CA THR A 164 -5.89 -24.32 8.16
C THR A 164 -6.82 -23.23 7.63
N ILE A 165 -7.24 -22.36 8.55
CA ILE A 165 -8.07 -21.18 8.25
C ILE A 165 -7.25 -19.93 8.60
N LYS A 166 -6.98 -19.07 7.62
CA LYS A 166 -6.36 -17.77 7.86
C LYS A 166 -7.46 -16.71 7.93
N LYS A 167 -7.51 -15.98 9.05
CA LYS A 167 -8.44 -14.86 9.27
C LYS A 167 -7.62 -13.59 9.47
N THR A 168 -7.86 -12.59 8.65
CA THR A 168 -7.18 -11.29 8.72
C THR A 168 -8.19 -10.20 8.96
N ALA A 169 -7.97 -9.39 9.99
CA ALA A 169 -8.76 -8.21 10.25
C ALA A 169 -7.88 -7.14 10.91
N LYS A 170 -7.46 -6.12 10.14
CA LYS A 170 -6.58 -5.04 10.65
C LYS A 170 -7.40 -3.94 11.33
N GLY A 171 -6.85 -3.36 12.40
CA GLY A 171 -7.49 -2.27 13.15
C GLY A 171 -8.52 -2.72 14.21
N ILE A 172 -8.62 -4.02 14.48
CA ILE A 172 -9.49 -4.58 15.51
C ILE A 172 -8.64 -5.06 16.69
N LYS A 173 -9.04 -4.72 17.91
CA LYS A 173 -8.42 -5.26 19.12
C LYS A 173 -8.76 -6.75 19.22
N LYS A 174 -7.73 -7.58 19.37
CA LYS A 174 -7.94 -8.98 19.76
C LYS A 174 -8.51 -8.97 21.18
N LYS A 175 -9.70 -9.56 21.33
CA LYS A 175 -10.25 -9.90 22.65
C LYS A 175 -9.56 -11.14 23.16
#